data_AF-A0A967LSS5-F1
#
_entry.id   AF-A0A967LSS5-F1
#
_cell.length_a   1.000
_cell.length_b   1.000
_cell.length_c   1.000
_cell.angle_alpha   90.00
_cell.angle_beta   90.00
_cell.angle_gamma   90.00
#
_symmetry.space_group_name_H-M   'P 1'
#
loop_
_entity.id
_entity.type
_entity.pdbx_description
1 polymer ?
#
loop_
_entity_poly.entity_id
_entity_poly.type
_entity_poly.pdbx_seq_one_letter_code
_entity_poly.pdbx_strand_id
1 'polypeptide(L)'
;MSRACVYATTLLVALAPLAACSDGPTGPTGDELTEEESAALIESFASVAAFAAPPTQPDQQASMAPASMAAQAITLEFSFDEDRPCPQGGQANLNGGVNGEFDSETGEGTFNFSYSLDPDGCVVTHQPTGRIFTLTGVPDVDVTMDLTITQTSVTASGSHEGRIAWESEGESGECPIDVTFDFSGEETALSGSVSGSVCGFSVERTIDIAMVAGTA
;
A
#
# COMPACT_ATOMS: atom_id res chain seq x y z
N MET A 1 -23.96 -8.16 17.96
CA MET A 1 -22.87 -8.18 16.96
C MET A 1 -22.07 -6.90 17.18
N SER A 2 -21.04 -6.96 18.02
CA SER A 2 -20.17 -5.81 18.34
C SER A 2 -18.95 -5.84 17.44
N ARG A 3 -18.70 -4.76 16.69
CA ARG A 3 -17.49 -4.58 15.88
C ARG A 3 -16.40 -3.95 16.76
N ALA A 4 -15.21 -4.55 16.77
CA ALA A 4 -14.04 -4.10 17.53
C ALA A 4 -13.19 -3.12 16.71
N CYS A 5 -12.67 -2.06 17.36
CA CYS A 5 -11.69 -1.13 16.80
C CYS A 5 -10.27 -1.55 17.23
N VAL A 6 -9.32 -1.56 16.29
CA VAL A 6 -7.94 -1.99 16.49
C VAL A 6 -7.05 -0.78 16.81
N TYR A 7 -6.18 -0.90 17.81
CA TYR A 7 -5.10 0.06 18.10
C TYR A 7 -3.74 -0.64 17.94
N ALA A 8 -2.88 -0.07 17.09
CA ALA A 8 -1.53 -0.58 16.84
C ALA A 8 -0.56 -0.16 17.95
N THR A 9 0.15 -1.13 18.55
CA THR A 9 1.22 -0.88 19.53
C THR A 9 2.57 -0.98 18.81
N THR A 10 3.35 0.09 18.81
CA THR A 10 4.59 0.23 18.03
C THR A 10 5.70 -0.67 18.56
N LEU A 11 6.16 -1.63 17.75
CA LEU A 11 7.33 -2.47 18.04
C LEU A 11 8.59 -1.79 17.47
N LEU A 12 9.60 -1.58 18.31
CA LEU A 12 10.87 -0.94 17.96
C LEU A 12 11.80 -1.97 17.27
N VAL A 13 11.83 -2.01 15.94
CA VAL A 13 12.73 -2.89 15.17
C VAL A 13 14.07 -2.20 14.95
N ALA A 14 15.15 -2.81 15.42
CA ALA A 14 16.52 -2.36 15.18
C ALA A 14 16.95 -2.73 13.75
N LEU A 15 17.03 -1.75 12.86
CA LEU A 15 17.59 -1.92 11.51
C LEU A 15 19.12 -2.06 11.56
N ALA A 16 19.63 -3.19 11.08
CA ALA A 16 21.04 -3.36 10.75
C ALA A 16 21.28 -3.01 9.27
N PRO A 17 22.37 -2.29 8.91
CA PRO A 17 22.66 -1.93 7.53
C PRO A 17 23.15 -3.16 6.77
N LEU A 18 22.31 -3.71 5.90
CA LEU A 18 22.68 -4.77 4.96
C LEU A 18 23.18 -4.12 3.67
N ALA A 19 24.50 -4.11 3.49
CA ALA A 19 25.13 -3.76 2.22
C ALA A 19 24.71 -4.75 1.12
N ALA A 20 23.82 -4.32 0.23
CA ALA A 20 23.49 -5.03 -1.01
C ALA A 20 24.28 -4.40 -2.17
N CYS A 21 25.32 -5.07 -2.65
CA CYS A 21 26.06 -4.71 -3.85
C CYS A 21 25.63 -5.59 -5.04
N SER A 22 25.27 -4.97 -6.17
CA SER A 22 26.02 -5.01 -7.46
C SER A 22 25.18 -5.08 -8.76
N ASP A 23 25.46 -4.07 -9.59
CA ASP A 23 25.67 -4.05 -11.06
C ASP A 23 24.56 -4.43 -12.07
N GLY A 24 23.88 -3.39 -12.59
CA GLY A 24 23.19 -3.40 -13.89
C GLY A 24 22.64 -2.02 -14.30
N PRO A 25 22.98 -1.45 -15.48
CA PRO A 25 22.61 -0.09 -15.86
C PRO A 25 21.23 -0.06 -16.53
N THR A 26 20.19 -0.13 -15.70
CA THR A 26 18.88 0.51 -15.96
C THR A 26 18.66 1.56 -14.87
N GLY A 27 19.69 2.38 -14.68
CA GLY A 27 19.76 3.36 -13.60
C GLY A 27 18.74 4.49 -13.76
N PRO A 28 18.41 5.17 -12.65
CA PRO A 28 17.52 6.32 -12.66
C PRO A 28 18.02 7.38 -13.64
N THR A 29 17.08 8.10 -14.27
CA THR A 29 17.39 9.32 -15.02
C THR A 29 17.28 10.51 -14.07
N GLY A 30 18.34 11.31 -13.95
CA GLY A 30 18.39 12.48 -13.05
C GLY A 30 19.53 12.39 -12.05
N ASP A 31 19.42 13.19 -10.98
CA ASP A 31 20.34 13.11 -9.85
C ASP A 31 20.15 11.77 -9.12
N GLU A 32 21.25 11.15 -8.67
CA GLU A 32 21.19 9.87 -7.95
C GLU A 32 20.89 10.12 -6.47
N LEU A 33 19.79 9.54 -5.97
CA LEU A 33 19.53 9.47 -4.54
C LEU A 33 20.51 8.48 -3.89
N THR A 34 21.03 8.85 -2.73
CA THR A 34 21.69 7.90 -1.83
C THR A 34 20.69 6.85 -1.34
N GLU A 35 21.20 5.76 -0.77
CA GLU A 35 20.35 4.71 -0.17
C GLU A 35 19.45 5.27 0.94
N GLU A 36 19.97 6.19 1.78
CA GLU A 36 19.21 6.84 2.85
C GLU A 36 18.11 7.74 2.28
N GLU A 37 18.39 8.49 1.22
CA GLU A 37 17.41 9.36 0.58
C GLU A 37 16.36 8.56 -0.21
N SER A 38 16.73 7.42 -0.75
CA SER A 38 15.79 6.50 -1.40
C SER A 38 14.85 5.88 -0.37
N ALA A 39 15.37 5.44 0.78
CA ALA A 39 14.55 4.98 1.89
C ALA A 39 13.59 6.09 2.38
N ALA A 40 14.09 7.32 2.49
CA ALA A 40 13.29 8.49 2.84
C ALA A 40 12.14 8.74 1.85
N LEU A 41 12.44 8.65 0.54
CA LEU A 41 11.46 8.81 -0.52
C LEU A 41 10.39 7.70 -0.46
N ILE A 42 10.81 6.45 -0.22
CA ILE A 42 9.90 5.30 -0.08
C ILE A 42 8.95 5.46 1.10
N GLU A 43 9.45 5.84 2.28
CA GLU A 43 8.61 6.10 3.46
C GLU A 43 7.62 7.23 3.19
N SER A 44 8.08 8.28 2.50
CA SER A 44 7.24 9.41 2.14
C SER A 44 6.16 9.02 1.12
N PHE A 45 6.48 8.22 0.12
CA PHE A 45 5.52 7.68 -0.84
C PHE A 45 4.51 6.74 -0.16
N ALA A 46 4.96 5.89 0.75
CA ALA A 46 4.07 5.03 1.53
C ALA A 46 3.05 5.85 2.32
N SER A 47 3.42 7.05 2.79
CA SER A 47 2.46 7.96 3.43
C SER A 47 1.38 8.45 2.45
N VAL A 48 1.75 8.83 1.21
CA VAL A 48 0.79 9.22 0.16
C VAL A 48 -0.14 8.07 -0.17
N ALA A 49 0.42 6.87 -0.38
CA ALA A 49 -0.36 5.67 -0.66
C ALA A 49 -1.32 5.33 0.49
N ALA A 50 -0.91 5.50 1.75
CA ALA A 50 -1.77 5.28 2.90
C ALA A 50 -2.94 6.28 3.00
N PHE A 51 -2.75 7.54 2.57
CA PHE A 51 -3.83 8.52 2.48
C PHE A 51 -4.73 8.29 1.27
N ALA A 52 -4.18 7.75 0.19
CA ALA A 52 -4.91 7.44 -1.02
C ALA A 52 -5.64 6.09 -0.94
N ALA A 53 -5.29 5.23 0.02
CA ALA A 53 -5.98 3.96 0.21
C ALA A 53 -7.51 4.21 0.37
N PRO A 54 -8.36 3.43 -0.33
CA PRO A 54 -9.80 3.61 -0.23
C PRO A 54 -10.21 3.50 1.25
N PRO A 55 -11.11 4.38 1.73
CA PRO A 55 -11.49 4.38 3.14
C PRO A 55 -11.99 2.99 3.52
N THR A 56 -11.30 2.35 4.46
CA THR A 56 -11.76 1.09 5.08
C THR A 56 -13.01 1.28 5.92
N GLN A 57 -13.46 2.53 6.08
CA GLN A 57 -14.72 2.88 6.73
C GLN A 57 -15.84 2.91 5.70
N PRO A 58 -16.81 1.98 5.78
CA PRO A 58 -18.05 2.09 5.03
C PRO A 58 -18.90 3.19 5.68
N ASP A 59 -18.53 4.45 5.44
CA ASP A 59 -19.45 5.58 5.63
C ASP A 59 -20.59 5.54 4.60
N GLN A 60 -20.45 4.67 3.60
CA GLN A 60 -21.58 4.12 2.89
C GLN A 60 -22.39 3.26 3.87
N GLN A 61 -23.38 3.91 4.48
CA GLN A 61 -24.69 3.33 4.76
C GLN A 61 -25.21 2.69 3.46
N ALA A 62 -24.64 1.55 3.06
CA ALA A 62 -25.33 0.63 2.19
C ALA A 62 -26.64 0.36 2.92
N SER A 63 -27.73 0.91 2.38
CA SER A 63 -29.07 0.57 2.84
C SER A 63 -29.25 -0.92 2.54
N MET A 64 -28.76 -1.76 3.44
CA MET A 64 -29.02 -3.18 3.46
C MET A 64 -30.51 -3.29 3.77
N ALA A 65 -31.34 -3.22 2.73
CA ALA A 65 -32.70 -3.70 2.83
C ALA A 65 -32.63 -5.12 3.39
N PRO A 66 -33.51 -5.51 4.32
CA PRO A 66 -33.51 -6.86 4.87
C PRO A 66 -33.89 -7.84 3.76
N ALA A 67 -32.88 -8.33 3.03
CA ALA A 67 -33.04 -9.46 2.13
C ALA A 67 -33.25 -10.69 3.02
N SER A 68 -34.34 -11.43 2.78
CA SER A 68 -34.56 -12.71 3.44
C SER A 68 -33.45 -13.67 3.00
N MET A 69 -32.51 -13.97 3.90
CA MET A 69 -31.23 -14.59 3.55
C MET A 69 -31.35 -16.11 3.42
N ALA A 70 -31.32 -16.59 2.19
CA ALA A 70 -30.61 -17.84 1.89
C ALA A 70 -29.12 -17.49 1.84
N ALA A 71 -28.27 -18.32 2.46
CA ALA A 71 -26.82 -18.20 2.42
C ALA A 71 -26.30 -18.28 0.98
N GLN A 72 -26.05 -17.13 0.38
CA GLN A 72 -25.49 -17.02 -0.97
C GLN A 72 -24.34 -16.04 -0.90
N ALA A 73 -23.26 -16.37 -1.60
CA ALA A 73 -22.13 -15.47 -1.80
C ALA A 73 -22.61 -14.15 -2.40
N ILE A 74 -22.07 -13.05 -1.88
CA ILE A 74 -22.34 -11.69 -2.33
C ILE A 74 -21.19 -11.28 -3.24
N THR A 75 -21.48 -11.03 -4.52
CA THR A 75 -20.52 -10.40 -5.43
C THR A 75 -20.43 -8.90 -5.13
N LEU A 76 -19.20 -8.41 -4.98
CA LEU A 76 -18.87 -7.01 -4.76
C LEU A 76 -18.14 -6.50 -5.98
N GLU A 77 -18.64 -5.40 -6.56
CA GLU A 77 -18.00 -4.73 -7.69
C GLU A 77 -18.18 -3.23 -7.48
N PHE A 78 -17.07 -2.50 -7.31
CA PHE A 78 -17.09 -1.05 -7.22
C PHE A 78 -15.87 -0.46 -7.90
N SER A 79 -16.07 0.67 -8.58
CA SER A 79 -15.02 1.48 -9.18
C SER A 79 -14.96 2.85 -8.51
N PHE A 80 -13.79 3.46 -8.48
CA PHE A 80 -13.56 4.81 -7.97
C PHE A 80 -12.61 5.56 -8.91
N ASP A 81 -12.81 6.87 -8.99
CA ASP A 81 -11.95 7.85 -9.65
C ASP A 81 -12.09 9.13 -8.83
N GLU A 82 -11.13 9.37 -7.94
CA GLU A 82 -11.20 10.44 -6.95
C GLU A 82 -9.85 11.14 -6.77
N ASP A 83 -9.87 12.47 -6.78
CA ASP A 83 -8.72 13.28 -6.38
C ASP A 83 -8.66 13.42 -4.85
N ARG A 84 -7.51 13.11 -4.27
CA ARG A 84 -7.24 13.23 -2.84
C ARG A 84 -6.16 14.28 -2.59
N PRO A 85 -6.39 15.27 -1.70
CA PRO A 85 -5.37 16.28 -1.39
C PRO A 85 -4.20 15.64 -0.63
N CYS A 86 -2.98 15.93 -1.05
CA CYS A 86 -1.78 15.46 -0.36
C CYS A 86 -1.53 16.27 0.92
N PRO A 87 -1.00 15.66 2.01
CA PRO A 87 -0.99 16.28 3.34
C PRO A 87 -0.32 17.66 3.43
N GLN A 88 0.68 17.94 2.58
CA GLN A 88 1.42 19.20 2.61
C GLN A 88 1.30 20.03 1.33
N GLY A 89 0.42 19.64 0.40
CA GLY A 89 0.23 20.31 -0.88
C GLY A 89 0.18 19.32 -2.05
N GLY A 90 -0.39 19.76 -3.17
CA GLY A 90 -0.66 18.93 -4.34
C GLY A 90 -1.90 18.05 -4.18
N GLN A 91 -2.07 17.14 -5.14
CA GLN A 91 -3.18 16.17 -5.16
C GLN A 91 -2.67 14.84 -5.70
N ALA A 92 -3.32 13.75 -5.34
CA ALA A 92 -3.12 12.46 -5.97
C ALA A 92 -4.46 11.98 -6.53
N ASN A 93 -4.49 11.62 -7.80
CA ASN A 93 -5.64 10.92 -8.38
C ASN A 93 -5.53 9.42 -8.05
N LEU A 94 -6.66 8.86 -7.64
CA LEU A 94 -6.80 7.43 -7.39
C LEU A 94 -7.90 6.91 -8.31
N ASN A 95 -7.53 6.05 -9.24
CA ASN A 95 -8.45 5.50 -10.24
C ASN A 95 -8.36 3.98 -10.27
N GLY A 96 -9.48 3.29 -10.09
CA GLY A 96 -9.49 1.84 -10.07
C GLY A 96 -10.78 1.22 -9.58
N GLY A 97 -10.65 0.02 -9.01
CA GLY A 97 -11.78 -0.68 -8.48
C GLY A 97 -11.42 -1.92 -7.67
N VAL A 98 -12.47 -2.51 -7.12
CA VAL A 98 -12.41 -3.75 -6.37
C VAL A 98 -13.51 -4.66 -6.90
N ASN A 99 -13.13 -5.91 -7.13
CA ASN A 99 -14.06 -6.98 -7.45
C ASN A 99 -13.86 -8.12 -6.45
N GLY A 100 -14.91 -8.86 -6.13
CA GLY A 100 -14.78 -9.97 -5.21
C GLY A 100 -16.07 -10.70 -4.88
N GLU A 101 -15.93 -11.74 -4.08
CA GLU A 101 -17.02 -12.53 -3.54
C GLU A 101 -16.87 -12.66 -2.03
N PHE A 102 -17.98 -12.59 -1.31
CA PHE A 102 -18.00 -12.73 0.15
C PHE A 102 -19.17 -13.60 0.60
N ASP A 103 -18.87 -14.67 1.33
CA ASP A 103 -19.85 -15.52 1.99
C ASP A 103 -20.15 -14.96 3.39
N SER A 104 -21.33 -14.37 3.55
CA SER A 104 -21.75 -13.78 4.83
C SER A 104 -22.04 -14.81 5.94
N GLU A 105 -22.21 -16.09 5.61
CA GLU A 105 -22.40 -17.16 6.58
C GLU A 105 -21.06 -17.64 7.15
N THR A 106 -20.08 -17.92 6.30
CA THR A 106 -18.76 -18.43 6.72
C THR A 106 -17.75 -17.33 7.03
N GLY A 107 -17.97 -16.11 6.52
CA GLY A 107 -17.03 -14.99 6.60
C GLY A 107 -15.87 -15.10 5.61
N GLU A 108 -15.94 -16.05 4.68
CA GLU A 108 -14.90 -16.30 3.68
C GLU A 108 -15.11 -15.38 2.47
N GLY A 109 -14.03 -15.05 1.76
CA GLY A 109 -14.13 -14.22 0.58
C GLY A 109 -12.84 -14.06 -0.18
N THR A 110 -12.97 -13.63 -1.43
CA THR A 110 -11.86 -13.32 -2.33
C THR A 110 -12.09 -11.93 -2.89
N PHE A 111 -11.08 -11.07 -2.81
CA PHE A 111 -11.14 -9.69 -3.28
C PHE A 111 -9.91 -9.41 -4.14
N ASN A 112 -10.12 -8.83 -5.31
CA ASN A 112 -9.09 -8.30 -6.16
C ASN A 112 -9.23 -6.78 -6.22
N PHE A 113 -8.15 -6.09 -5.89
CA PHE A 113 -8.01 -4.65 -5.94
C PHE A 113 -7.08 -4.34 -7.11
N SER A 114 -7.50 -3.42 -7.97
CA SER A 114 -6.67 -2.92 -9.07
C SER A 114 -6.91 -1.43 -9.19
N TYR A 115 -5.88 -0.63 -8.95
CA TYR A 115 -5.96 0.82 -9.05
C TYR A 115 -4.63 1.45 -9.44
N SER A 116 -4.68 2.61 -10.07
CA SER A 116 -3.53 3.48 -10.29
C SER A 116 -3.53 4.63 -9.28
N LEU A 117 -2.33 5.02 -8.87
CA LEU A 117 -2.06 6.20 -8.07
C LEU A 117 -1.22 7.16 -8.90
N ASP A 118 -1.77 8.35 -9.17
CA ASP A 118 -1.10 9.41 -9.92
C ASP A 118 -0.93 10.65 -9.03
N PRO A 119 0.21 10.79 -8.33
CA PRO A 119 0.54 12.02 -7.63
C PRO A 119 0.76 13.17 -8.63
N ASP A 120 0.19 14.34 -8.35
CA ASP A 120 0.41 15.58 -9.08
C ASP A 120 0.90 16.66 -8.10
N GLY A 121 2.22 16.84 -8.05
CA GLY A 121 2.86 17.84 -7.20
C GLY A 121 2.67 17.57 -5.70
N CYS A 122 2.56 16.31 -5.30
CA CYS A 122 2.35 15.92 -3.91
C CYS A 122 3.58 16.25 -3.06
N VAL A 123 3.40 17.13 -2.08
CA VAL A 123 4.47 17.54 -1.18
C VAL A 123 4.48 16.64 0.05
N VAL A 124 5.65 16.08 0.35
CA VAL A 124 5.89 15.20 1.49
C VAL A 124 7.18 15.58 2.22
N THR A 125 7.20 15.41 3.54
CA THR A 125 8.38 15.68 4.37
C THR A 125 8.86 14.38 4.97
N HIS A 126 10.12 14.03 4.71
CA HIS A 126 10.76 12.91 5.38
C HIS A 126 11.05 13.28 6.84
N GLN A 127 10.25 12.77 7.77
CA GLN A 127 10.26 13.19 9.17
C GLN A 127 11.64 13.12 9.86
N PRO A 128 12.47 12.08 9.67
CA PRO A 128 13.79 12.01 10.28
C PRO A 128 14.75 13.13 9.86
N THR A 129 14.71 13.55 8.59
CA THR A 129 15.68 14.53 8.02
C THR A 129 15.11 15.93 7.84
N GLY A 130 13.79 16.08 7.79
CA GLY A 130 13.10 17.32 7.42
C GLY A 130 13.15 17.66 5.93
N ARG A 131 13.74 16.81 5.08
CA ARG A 131 13.80 17.00 3.63
C ARG A 131 12.39 16.96 3.03
N ILE A 132 12.13 17.88 2.09
CA ILE A 132 10.84 18.02 1.42
C ILE A 132 10.98 17.53 -0.01
N PHE A 133 10.14 16.57 -0.38
CA PHE A 133 10.01 16.09 -1.75
C PHE A 133 8.70 16.56 -2.36
N THR A 134 8.75 16.89 -3.65
CA THR A 134 7.56 17.04 -4.49
C THR A 134 7.50 15.83 -5.42
N LEU A 135 6.38 15.12 -5.42
CA LEU A 135 6.20 13.86 -6.16
C LEU A 135 5.19 14.03 -7.30
N THR A 136 5.53 13.49 -8.46
CA THR A 136 4.65 13.43 -9.63
C THR A 136 4.70 12.04 -10.29
N GLY A 137 3.57 11.45 -10.66
CA GLY A 137 3.51 10.17 -11.40
C GLY A 137 4.05 10.32 -12.83
N VAL A 138 4.99 9.46 -13.26
CA VAL A 138 5.56 9.49 -14.62
C VAL A 138 6.02 8.09 -15.11
N PRO A 139 5.15 7.17 -15.55
CA PRO A 139 3.68 7.19 -15.50
C PRO A 139 3.16 6.89 -14.08
N ASP A 140 1.85 6.81 -13.90
CA ASP A 140 1.16 6.43 -12.66
C ASP A 140 1.76 5.15 -12.04
N VAL A 141 1.53 4.96 -10.74
CA VAL A 141 1.86 3.71 -10.03
C VAL A 141 0.65 2.81 -10.00
N ASP A 142 0.71 1.72 -10.76
CA ASP A 142 -0.29 0.66 -10.75
C ASP A 142 -0.12 -0.22 -9.52
N VAL A 143 -1.23 -0.50 -8.85
CA VAL A 143 -1.31 -1.37 -7.68
C VAL A 143 -2.31 -2.48 -7.95
N THR A 144 -1.85 -3.72 -7.81
CA THR A 144 -2.70 -4.91 -7.81
C THR A 144 -2.60 -5.63 -6.48
N MET A 145 -3.72 -6.13 -5.97
CA MET A 145 -3.75 -6.93 -4.75
C MET A 145 -4.87 -7.96 -4.80
N ASP A 146 -4.53 -9.21 -4.54
CA ASP A 146 -5.45 -10.31 -4.30
C ASP A 146 -5.48 -10.62 -2.80
N LEU A 147 -6.67 -10.61 -2.21
CA LEU A 147 -6.91 -10.91 -0.81
C LEU A 147 -7.87 -12.10 -0.72
N THR A 148 -7.45 -13.16 -0.06
CA THR A 148 -8.31 -14.33 0.25
C THR A 148 -8.44 -14.46 1.75
N ILE A 149 -9.68 -14.56 2.22
CA ILE A 149 -10.05 -14.77 3.61
C ILE A 149 -10.74 -16.13 3.69
N THR A 150 -10.21 -17.00 4.52
CA THR A 150 -10.86 -18.26 4.91
C THR A 150 -11.25 -18.20 6.39
N GLN A 151 -11.94 -19.22 6.89
CA GLN A 151 -12.26 -19.30 8.33
C GLN A 151 -11.03 -19.34 9.24
N THR A 152 -9.87 -19.78 8.74
CA THR A 152 -8.67 -19.98 9.57
C THR A 152 -7.47 -19.18 9.10
N SER A 153 -7.53 -18.57 7.92
CA SER A 153 -6.38 -17.92 7.31
C SER A 153 -6.75 -16.69 6.51
N VAL A 154 -5.77 -15.80 6.36
CA VAL A 154 -5.81 -14.67 5.45
C VAL A 154 -4.56 -14.72 4.58
N THR A 155 -4.71 -14.58 3.27
CA THR A 155 -3.58 -14.42 2.35
C THR A 155 -3.78 -13.17 1.52
N ALA A 156 -2.72 -12.40 1.32
CA ALA A 156 -2.71 -11.18 0.51
C ALA A 156 -1.46 -11.16 -0.37
N SER A 157 -1.61 -11.07 -1.68
CA SER A 157 -0.50 -10.97 -2.62
C SER A 157 -0.74 -9.86 -3.61
N GLY A 158 0.30 -9.22 -4.14
CA GLY A 158 0.12 -8.10 -5.05
C GLY A 158 1.41 -7.51 -5.59
N SER A 159 1.28 -6.47 -6.40
CA SER A 159 2.40 -5.71 -6.92
C SER A 159 2.13 -4.21 -6.98
N HIS A 160 3.20 -3.43 -6.83
CA HIS A 160 3.26 -2.01 -7.15
C HIS A 160 4.24 -1.84 -8.32
N GLU A 161 3.77 -1.32 -9.44
CA GLU A 161 4.55 -1.14 -10.65
C GLU A 161 4.35 0.27 -11.20
N GLY A 162 5.43 1.00 -11.48
CA GLY A 162 5.32 2.34 -12.04
C GLY A 162 6.56 3.17 -11.81
N ARG A 163 6.40 4.49 -11.82
CA ARG A 163 7.52 5.41 -11.62
C ARG A 163 7.06 6.75 -11.05
N ILE A 164 7.86 7.32 -10.17
CA ILE A 164 7.61 8.62 -9.58
C ILE A 164 8.74 9.56 -9.93
N ALA A 165 8.43 10.69 -10.56
CA ALA A 165 9.34 11.82 -10.61
C ALA A 165 9.36 12.52 -9.26
N TRP A 166 10.55 12.89 -8.80
CA TRP A 166 10.75 13.61 -7.54
C TRP A 166 11.57 14.87 -7.76
N GLU A 167 11.28 15.90 -6.98
CA GLU A 167 12.08 17.11 -6.87
C GLU A 167 12.34 17.44 -5.41
N SER A 168 13.58 17.83 -5.07
CA SER A 168 13.94 18.29 -3.73
C SER A 168 15.18 19.17 -3.78
N GLU A 169 15.13 20.34 -3.14
CA GLU A 169 16.31 21.22 -2.94
C GLU A 169 17.08 21.60 -4.22
N GLY A 170 16.40 21.61 -5.37
CA GLY A 170 16.99 21.91 -6.68
C GLY A 170 17.54 20.70 -7.42
N GLU A 171 17.46 19.51 -6.81
CA GLU A 171 17.73 18.22 -7.43
C GLU A 171 16.41 17.60 -7.92
N SER A 172 16.51 16.77 -8.97
CA SER A 172 15.35 16.07 -9.51
C SER A 172 15.74 14.74 -10.16
N GLY A 173 14.83 13.79 -10.15
CA GLY A 173 15.03 12.51 -10.81
C GLY A 173 13.77 11.68 -10.87
N GLU A 174 13.93 10.46 -11.37
CA GLU A 174 12.85 9.49 -11.43
C GLU A 174 13.19 8.25 -10.62
N CYS A 175 12.21 7.75 -9.88
CA CYS A 175 12.30 6.55 -9.07
C CYS A 175 11.38 5.47 -9.66
N PRO A 176 11.91 4.49 -10.41
CA PRO A 176 11.14 3.32 -10.82
C PRO A 176 10.74 2.48 -9.60
N ILE A 177 9.54 1.92 -9.63
CA ILE A 177 8.97 1.06 -8.60
C ILE A 177 8.53 -0.24 -9.28
N ASP A 178 9.04 -1.36 -8.78
CA ASP A 178 8.63 -2.70 -9.18
C ASP A 178 8.76 -3.59 -7.95
N VAL A 179 7.69 -3.71 -7.17
CA VAL A 179 7.68 -4.43 -5.90
C VAL A 179 6.52 -5.38 -5.86
N THR A 180 6.80 -6.63 -5.52
CA THR A 180 5.79 -7.65 -5.23
C THR A 180 5.74 -7.92 -3.73
N PHE A 181 4.56 -8.25 -3.22
CA PHE A 181 4.40 -8.70 -1.85
C PHE A 181 3.53 -9.96 -1.77
N ASP A 182 3.81 -10.78 -0.78
CA ASP A 182 3.04 -11.99 -0.46
C ASP A 182 2.98 -12.13 1.06
N PHE A 183 1.77 -12.11 1.60
CA PHE A 183 1.49 -12.25 3.02
C PHE A 183 0.52 -13.42 3.22
N SER A 184 0.74 -14.18 4.28
CA SER A 184 -0.13 -15.24 4.73
C SER A 184 -0.17 -15.26 6.26
N GLY A 185 -1.31 -15.60 6.82
CA GLY A 185 -1.49 -15.55 8.26
C GLY A 185 -2.71 -16.29 8.74
N GLU A 186 -2.78 -16.43 10.05
CA GLU A 186 -3.94 -16.92 10.81
C GLU A 186 -4.47 -15.79 11.69
N GLU A 187 -5.56 -15.99 12.45
CA GLU A 187 -6.19 -14.96 13.29
C GLU A 187 -5.24 -14.16 14.21
N THR A 188 -4.09 -14.73 14.58
CA THR A 188 -3.18 -14.14 15.58
C THR A 188 -1.83 -13.69 15.02
N ALA A 189 -1.53 -14.00 13.76
CA ALA A 189 -0.25 -13.65 13.17
C ALA A 189 -0.37 -13.56 11.64
N LEU A 190 0.24 -12.53 11.07
CA LEU A 190 0.44 -12.37 9.63
C LEU A 190 1.95 -12.35 9.38
N SER A 191 2.43 -13.19 8.49
CA SER A 191 3.82 -13.16 8.02
C SER A 191 3.85 -13.00 6.51
N GLY A 192 4.94 -12.48 5.96
CA GLY A 192 5.05 -12.32 4.53
C GLY A 192 6.40 -11.83 4.08
N SER A 193 6.52 -11.62 2.79
CA SER A 193 7.71 -11.08 2.15
C SER A 193 7.35 -9.97 1.18
N VAL A 194 8.28 -9.02 1.07
CA VAL A 194 8.28 -7.97 0.06
C VAL A 194 9.58 -8.10 -0.72
N SER A 195 9.48 -8.18 -2.04
CA SER A 195 10.63 -8.32 -2.93
C SER A 195 10.49 -7.45 -4.17
N GLY A 196 11.61 -6.94 -4.70
CA GLY A 196 11.60 -6.16 -5.94
C GLY A 196 12.68 -5.09 -5.96
N SER A 197 12.37 -3.93 -6.55
CA SER A 197 13.25 -2.77 -6.56
C SER A 197 12.49 -1.44 -6.45
N VAL A 198 13.11 -0.47 -5.78
CA VAL A 198 12.62 0.91 -5.70
C VAL A 198 13.78 1.88 -5.91
N CYS A 199 13.60 2.84 -6.80
CA CYS A 199 14.64 3.78 -7.24
C CYS A 199 15.95 3.10 -7.69
N GLY A 200 15.85 1.87 -8.22
CA GLY A 200 17.02 1.06 -8.62
C GLY A 200 17.66 0.24 -7.48
N PHE A 201 17.21 0.37 -6.24
CA PHE A 201 17.68 -0.42 -5.11
C PHE A 201 16.85 -1.68 -4.93
N SER A 202 17.49 -2.84 -4.83
CA SER A 202 16.79 -4.09 -4.55
C SER A 202 16.25 -4.12 -3.12
N VAL A 203 15.00 -4.55 -2.98
CA VAL A 203 14.33 -4.75 -1.71
C VAL A 203 14.03 -6.24 -1.57
N GLU A 204 14.43 -6.82 -0.45
CA GLU A 204 14.05 -8.17 -0.04
C GLU A 204 13.91 -8.18 1.49
N ARG A 205 12.68 -8.36 1.97
CA ARG A 205 12.35 -8.31 3.40
C ARG A 205 11.30 -9.34 3.75
N THR A 206 11.47 -9.97 4.91
CA THR A 206 10.42 -10.73 5.58
C THR A 206 9.82 -9.85 6.67
N ILE A 207 8.49 -9.87 6.78
CA ILE A 207 7.72 -9.08 7.74
C ILE A 207 6.88 -10.05 8.56
N ASP A 208 6.98 -9.95 9.88
CA ASP A 208 6.16 -10.70 10.83
C ASP A 208 5.36 -9.72 11.69
N ILE A 209 4.03 -9.85 11.68
CA ILE A 209 3.09 -9.01 12.40
C ILE A 209 2.30 -9.89 13.36
N ALA A 210 2.51 -9.69 14.66
CA ALA A 210 1.66 -10.29 15.68
C ALA A 210 0.33 -9.51 15.75
N MET A 211 -0.78 -10.18 15.47
CA MET A 211 -2.11 -9.61 15.66
C MET A 211 -2.52 -9.78 17.12
N VAL A 212 -2.58 -8.67 17.86
CA VAL A 212 -3.05 -8.70 19.24
C VAL A 212 -4.56 -8.82 19.23
N ALA A 213 -5.08 -9.98 19.65
CA ALA A 213 -6.50 -10.18 19.85
C ALA A 213 -7.01 -9.14 20.85
N GLY A 214 -7.80 -8.17 20.37
CA GLY A 214 -8.45 -7.20 21.23
C GLY A 214 -9.44 -7.93 22.13
N THR A 215 -9.15 -8.06 23.42
CA THR A 215 -10.13 -8.51 24.41
C THR A 215 -11.24 -7.48 24.48
N ALA A 216 -12.42 -7.84 23.99
CA ALA A 216 -13.64 -7.03 24.04
C ALA A 216 -14.16 -6.85 25.46
#